data_AF-A0A2G6P287-F1
#
_entry.id   AF-A0A2G6P287-F1
#
_cell.length_a   1.000
_cell.length_b   1.000
_cell.length_c   1.000
_cell.angle_alpha   90.00
_cell.angle_beta   90.00
_cell.angle_gamma   90.00
#
_symmetry.space_group_name_H-M   'P 1'
#
loop_
_entity.id
_entity.type
_entity.pdbx_description
1 polymer ?
#
loop_
_entity_poly.entity_id
_entity_poly.type
_entity_poly.pdbx_seq_one_letter_code
_entity_poly.pdbx_strand_id
1 'polypeptide(L)'
;MKKSILYGAIFGLIAPLVGLFLGLQVLPILGDVLLLPFHLISKSTNSSLGNLSFLLKMMGLVLSMFFWAFIFWVAASFNKKRTDKE
;
A
#
# COMPACT_ATOMS: atom_id res chain seq x y z
N MET A 1 -6.61 9.78 14.80
CA MET A 1 -6.72 8.30 14.70
C MET A 1 -7.77 7.84 13.68
N LYS A 2 -9.06 8.19 13.80
CA LYS A 2 -10.06 7.77 12.78
C LYS A 2 -9.76 8.31 11.38
N LYS A 3 -9.37 9.59 11.26
CA LYS A 3 -9.00 10.21 9.97
C LYS A 3 -7.74 9.61 9.35
N SER A 4 -6.74 9.23 10.16
CA SER A 4 -5.49 8.67 9.65
C SER A 4 -5.67 7.28 9.04
N ILE A 5 -6.52 6.44 9.64
CA ILE A 5 -6.92 5.14 9.08
C ILE A 5 -7.64 5.34 7.75
N LEU A 6 -8.59 6.29 7.68
CA LEU A 6 -9.31 6.60 6.45
C LEU A 6 -8.37 7.08 5.33
N TYR A 7 -7.45 8.01 5.63
CA TYR A 7 -6.46 8.47 4.66
C TYR A 7 -5.54 7.34 4.20
N GLY A 8 -5.10 6.46 5.10
CA GLY A 8 -4.29 5.30 4.73
C GLY A 8 -5.05 4.31 3.85
N ALA A 9 -6.34 4.08 4.11
CA ALA A 9 -7.17 3.20 3.27
C ALA A 9 -7.38 3.78 1.87
N ILE A 10 -7.70 5.08 1.77
CA ILE A 10 -7.82 5.77 0.48
C ILE A 10 -6.48 5.76 -0.26
N PHE A 11 -5.38 6.00 0.45
CA PHE A 11 -4.05 5.91 -0.13
C PHE A 11 -3.76 4.49 -0.64
N GLY A 12 -4.09 3.44 0.12
CA GLY A 12 -3.89 2.06 -0.29
C GLY A 12 -4.74 1.61 -1.49
N LEU A 13 -5.83 2.32 -1.79
CA LEU A 13 -6.60 2.13 -3.02
C LEU A 13 -5.88 2.75 -4.24
N ILE A 14 -5.27 3.92 -4.06
CA ILE A 14 -4.64 4.70 -5.14
C ILE A 14 -3.18 4.25 -5.37
N ALA A 15 -2.49 3.81 -4.32
CA ALA A 15 -1.09 3.44 -4.33
C ALA A 15 -0.74 2.36 -5.37
N PRO A 16 -1.54 1.29 -5.59
CA PRO A 16 -1.25 0.30 -6.63
C PRO A 16 -1.30 0.88 -8.04
N LEU A 17 -2.28 1.76 -8.32
CA LEU A 17 -2.37 2.45 -9.60
C LEU A 17 -1.13 3.33 -9.82
N VAL A 18 -0.84 4.20 -8.84
CA VAL A 18 0.33 5.10 -8.90
C VAL A 18 1.63 4.31 -8.97
N GLY A 19 1.75 3.22 -8.23
CA GLY A 19 2.93 2.35 -8.21
C GLY A 19 3.20 1.69 -9.54
N LEU A 20 2.17 1.26 -10.27
CA LEU A 20 2.33 0.74 -11.63
C LEU A 20 2.85 1.81 -12.60
N PHE A 21 2.29 3.02 -12.58
CA PHE A 21 2.73 4.10 -13.46
C PHE A 21 4.15 4.58 -13.11
N LEU A 22 4.43 4.86 -11.84
CA LEU A 22 5.72 5.35 -11.39
C LEU A 22 6.83 4.29 -11.50
N GLY A 23 6.51 3.03 -11.21
CA GLY A 23 7.45 1.91 -11.31
C GLY A 23 7.92 1.63 -12.73
N LEU A 24 7.05 1.85 -13.72
CA LEU A 24 7.36 1.64 -15.13
C LEU A 24 8.08 2.82 -15.78
N GLN A 25 7.82 4.06 -15.34
CA GLN A 25 8.20 5.26 -16.11
C GLN A 25 9.18 6.19 -15.40
N VAL A 26 9.21 6.24 -14.07
CA VAL A 26 9.92 7.30 -13.33
C VAL A 26 11.00 6.73 -12.42
N LEU A 27 10.60 5.86 -11.50
CA LEU A 27 11.52 5.30 -10.51
C LEU A 27 11.04 3.92 -10.04
N PRO A 28 11.71 2.82 -10.45
CA PRO A 28 11.32 1.45 -10.11
C PRO A 28 11.15 1.23 -8.60
N ILE A 29 12.06 1.81 -7.81
CA ILE A 29 12.07 1.68 -6.35
C ILE A 29 10.78 2.22 -5.72
N LEU A 30 10.25 3.34 -6.22
CA LEU A 30 8.99 3.89 -5.70
C LEU A 30 7.80 2.97 -6.05
N GLY A 31 7.81 2.41 -7.26
CA GLY A 31 6.84 1.41 -7.69
C GLY A 31 6.83 0.19 -6.77
N ASP A 32 8.01 -0.34 -6.44
CA ASP A 32 8.15 -1.51 -5.57
C ASP A 32 7.59 -1.28 -4.16
N VAL A 33 7.79 -0.08 -3.61
CA VAL A 33 7.27 0.30 -2.28
C VAL A 33 5.75 0.47 -2.31
N LEU A 34 5.22 1.09 -3.36
CA LEU A 34 3.78 1.32 -3.50
C LEU A 34 3.01 0.01 -3.78
N LEU A 35 3.64 -0.90 -4.54
CA LEU A 35 3.10 -2.21 -4.91
C LEU A 35 3.47 -3.34 -3.95
N LEU A 36 4.10 -3.03 -2.81
CA LEU A 36 4.56 -4.03 -1.84
C LEU A 36 3.48 -5.08 -1.45
N PRO A 37 2.21 -4.70 -1.18
CA PRO A 37 1.15 -5.66 -0.90
C PRO A 37 0.89 -6.64 -2.07
N PHE A 38 1.00 -6.14 -3.30
CA PHE A 38 0.86 -6.93 -4.51
C PHE A 38 2.09 -7.81 -4.76
N HIS A 39 3.29 -7.35 -4.42
CA HIS A 39 4.50 -8.18 -4.46
C HIS A 39 4.42 -9.37 -3.49
N LEU A 40 3.81 -9.19 -2.31
CA LEU A 40 3.59 -10.30 -1.38
C LEU A 40 2.68 -11.37 -1.98
N ILE A 41 1.62 -10.96 -2.69
CA ILE A 41 0.70 -11.89 -3.37
C ILE A 41 1.36 -12.55 -4.58
N SER A 42 2.08 -11.78 -5.39
CA SER A 42 2.88 -12.29 -6.52
C SER A 42 3.87 -13.35 -6.05
N LYS A 43 4.59 -13.09 -4.95
CA LYS A 43 5.55 -14.02 -4.36
C LYS A 43 4.88 -15.26 -3.78
N SER A 44 3.71 -15.13 -3.15
CA SER A 44 2.99 -16.30 -2.61
C SER A 44 2.40 -17.19 -3.71
N THR A 45 2.10 -16.62 -4.87
CA THR A 45 1.45 -17.32 -6.00
C THR A 45 2.42 -17.68 -7.12
N ASN A 46 3.72 -17.38 -6.96
CA ASN A 46 4.78 -17.56 -7.97
C ASN A 46 4.39 -17.02 -9.37
N SER A 47 3.54 -15.98 -9.40
CA SER A 47 2.94 -15.45 -10.62
C SER A 47 3.26 -13.96 -10.75
N SER A 48 3.66 -13.52 -11.95
CA SER A 48 3.93 -12.10 -12.18
C SER A 48 2.68 -11.24 -11.99
N LEU A 49 2.87 -9.97 -11.59
CA LEU A 49 1.77 -9.02 -11.33
C LEU A 49 0.79 -8.88 -12.51
N GLY A 50 1.32 -8.90 -13.75
CA GLY A 50 0.51 -8.84 -14.97
C GLY A 50 -0.39 -10.07 -15.14
N ASN A 51 0.12 -11.25 -14.76
CA ASN A 51 -0.55 -12.54 -14.92
C ASN A 51 -1.48 -12.91 -13.75
N LEU A 52 -1.54 -12.10 -12.70
CA LEU A 52 -2.48 -12.34 -11.60
C LEU A 52 -3.92 -12.32 -12.12
N SER A 53 -4.71 -13.30 -11.68
CA SER A 53 -6.14 -13.36 -11.99
C SER A 53 -6.86 -12.13 -11.44
N PHE A 54 -8.01 -11.80 -12.03
CA PHE A 54 -8.81 -10.66 -11.60
C PHE A 54 -9.15 -10.74 -10.10
N LEU A 55 -9.51 -11.93 -9.61
CA LEU A 55 -9.82 -12.16 -8.20
C LEU A 55 -8.62 -11.86 -7.29
N LEU A 56 -7.42 -12.33 -7.66
CA LEU A 56 -6.20 -12.04 -6.89
C LEU A 56 -5.85 -10.55 -6.91
N LYS A 57 -6.08 -9.87 -8.04
CA LYS A 57 -5.91 -8.41 -8.14
C LYS A 57 -6.86 -7.66 -7.20
N MET A 58 -8.12 -8.08 -7.11
CA MET A 58 -9.09 -7.50 -6.17
C MET A 58 -8.69 -7.76 -4.71
N MET A 59 -8.26 -8.98 -4.39
CA MET A 59 -7.76 -9.31 -3.05
C MET A 59 -6.52 -8.49 -2.70
N GLY A 60 -5.60 -8.27 -3.65
CA GLY A 60 -4.43 -7.43 -3.47
C GLY A 60 -4.76 -5.97 -3.24
N LEU A 61 -5.80 -5.47 -3.90
CA LEU A 61 -6.28 -4.11 -3.69
C LEU A 61 -6.84 -3.94 -2.27
N VAL A 62 -7.66 -4.90 -1.82
CA VAL A 62 -8.17 -4.92 -0.44
C VAL A 62 -7.01 -5.02 0.57
N LEU A 63 -6.06 -5.91 0.34
CA LEU A 63 -4.88 -6.05 1.19
C LEU A 63 -4.05 -4.77 1.25
N SER A 64 -3.92 -4.08 0.11
CA SER A 64 -3.23 -2.79 0.02
C SER A 64 -3.92 -1.72 0.86
N MET A 65 -5.26 -1.64 0.81
CA MET A 65 -6.02 -0.72 1.67
C MET A 65 -5.75 -0.97 3.15
N PHE A 66 -5.77 -2.24 3.60
CA PHE A 66 -5.47 -2.59 4.99
C PHE A 66 -4.02 -2.30 5.37
N PHE A 67 -3.06 -2.63 4.51
CA PHE A 67 -1.64 -2.41 4.74
C PHE A 67 -1.32 -0.93 4.94
N TRP A 68 -1.80 -0.06 4.05
CA TRP A 68 -1.57 1.38 4.15
C TRP A 68 -2.38 2.04 5.25
N ALA A 69 -3.61 1.58 5.52
CA ALA A 69 -4.38 2.01 6.69
C ALA A 69 -3.62 1.73 8.00
N PHE A 70 -3.00 0.56 8.11
CA PHE A 70 -2.19 0.18 9.26
C PHE A 70 -0.94 1.05 9.39
N ILE A 71 -0.18 1.27 8.31
CA ILE A 71 1.02 2.13 8.31
C ILE A 71 0.66 3.55 8.77
N PHE A 72 -0.40 4.14 8.22
CA PHE A 72 -0.82 5.50 8.58
C PHE A 72 -1.31 5.58 10.03
N TRP A 73 -1.95 4.52 10.54
CA TRP A 73 -2.33 4.44 11.94
C TRP A 73 -1.11 4.40 12.87
N VAL A 74 -0.11 3.59 12.54
CA VAL A 74 1.14 3.50 13.29
C VAL A 74 1.87 4.86 13.25
N ALA A 75 2.05 5.44 12.07
CA ALA A 75 2.70 6.75 11.89
C ALA A 75 2.00 7.86 12.68
N ALA A 76 0.67 7.90 12.66
CA ALA A 76 -0.11 8.87 13.43
C ALA A 76 0.03 8.68 14.95
N SER A 77 0.19 7.43 15.41
CA SER A 77 0.39 7.12 16.83
C SER A 77 1.75 7.59 17.33
N PHE A 78 2.80 7.43 16.52
CA PHE A 78 4.13 7.97 16.83
C PHE A 78 4.17 9.50 16.81
N ASN A 79 3.51 10.14 15.83
CA ASN A 79 3.45 11.61 15.80
C ASN A 79 2.74 12.18 17.02
N LYS A 80 1.62 11.59 17.45
CA LYS A 80 0.91 12.03 18.67
C LYS A 80 1.82 11.96 19.90
N LYS A 81 2.56 10.85 20.06
CA LYS A 81 3.47 10.64 21.20
C LYS A 81 4.63 11.64 21.25
N ARG A 82 5.00 12.24 20.11
CA ARG A 82 6.03 13.27 20.04
C ARG A 82 5.50 14.63 20.50
N THR A 83 4.29 15.00 20.09
CA THR A 83 3.67 16.29 20.45
C THR A 83 3.31 16.36 21.95
N ASP A 84 3.01 15.23 22.59
CA ASP A 84 2.73 15.19 24.04
C ASP A 84 4.01 15.32 24.91
N LYS A 85 5.20 15.35 24.30
CA LYS A 85 6.50 15.49 24.98
C LYS A 85 7.17 16.85 24.78
N GLU A 86 6.62 17.69 23.91
CA GLU A 86 7.03 19.07 23.67
C GLU A 86 6.14 20.02 24.50
#